data_AF-A0A357WZM1-F1
#
_entry.id   AF-A0A357WZM1-F1
#
_cell.length_a   1.000
_cell.length_b   1.000
_cell.length_c   1.000
_cell.angle_alpha   90.00
_cell.angle_beta   90.00
_cell.angle_gamma   90.00
#
_symmetry.space_group_name_H-M   'P 1'
#
loop_
_entity.id
_entity.type
_entity.pdbx_description
1 polymer ?
#
loop_
_entity_poly.entity_id
_entity_poly.type
_entity_poly.pdbx_seq_one_letter_code
_entity_poly.pdbx_strand_id
1 'polypeptide(L)'
;VTNALLGGGEQAITLALTLGGAMCLWGGVMRIAEKGGLTALLAKVLAPLMRLLFPGLDPSGAACRAILMNMAANFLGLGNAATPLGIRAMNELSQLNPEPQSASRHMITFVVLNTASIQFLPTTVATLRLKYGAENPLNILPAVWLTSLGAAAVAIALSHLFALPNKKPQRQASASRRKAKA
;
A
#
# COMPACT_ATOMS: atom_id res chain seq x y z
N VAL A 1 3.53 -21.08 30.59
CA VAL A 1 3.68 -19.61 30.42
C VAL A 1 5.12 -19.21 30.10
N THR A 2 6.13 -19.66 30.86
CA THR A 2 7.55 -19.32 30.65
C THR A 2 8.12 -19.71 29.27
N ASN A 3 7.86 -20.93 28.78
CA ASN A 3 8.32 -21.35 27.44
C ASN A 3 7.63 -20.60 26.29
N ALA A 4 6.38 -20.16 26.46
CA ALA A 4 5.69 -19.35 25.47
C ALA A 4 6.23 -17.90 25.46
N LEU A 5 6.62 -17.38 26.62
CA LEU A 5 7.27 -16.07 26.76
C LEU A 5 8.68 -16.05 26.15
N LEU A 6 9.50 -17.06 26.44
CA LEU A 6 10.85 -17.19 25.88
C LEU A 6 10.82 -17.48 24.38
N GLY A 7 9.97 -18.41 23.93
CA GLY A 7 9.79 -18.72 22.50
C GLY A 7 9.18 -17.56 21.71
N GLY A 8 8.28 -16.78 22.32
CA GLY A 8 7.71 -15.57 21.70
C GLY A 8 8.76 -14.48 21.48
N GLY A 9 9.70 -14.31 22.41
CA GLY A 9 10.82 -13.37 22.26
C GLY A 9 11.74 -13.71 21.09
N GLU A 10 12.12 -14.98 20.95
CA GLU A 10 12.92 -15.47 19.82
C GLU A 10 12.19 -15.27 18.48
N GLN A 11 10.92 -15.64 18.41
CA GLN A 11 10.10 -15.45 17.21
C GLN A 11 9.97 -13.97 16.82
N ALA A 12 9.81 -13.08 17.80
CA ALA A 12 9.72 -11.65 17.55
C ALA A 12 11.02 -11.09 16.95
N ILE A 13 12.19 -11.51 17.45
CA ILE A 13 13.49 -11.10 16.92
C ILE A 13 13.70 -11.63 15.49
N THR A 14 13.43 -12.91 15.26
CA THR A 14 13.52 -13.51 13.92
C THR A 14 12.59 -12.82 12.94
N LEU A 15 11.37 -12.50 13.35
CA LEU A 15 10.42 -11.74 12.54
C LEU A 15 10.94 -10.32 12.24
N ALA A 16 11.45 -9.61 13.24
CA ALA A 16 11.97 -8.26 13.08
C ALA A 16 13.15 -8.21 12.09
N LEU A 17 14.08 -9.16 12.19
CA LEU A 17 15.21 -9.28 11.26
C LEU A 17 14.75 -9.62 9.85
N THR A 18 13.79 -10.53 9.71
CA THR A 18 13.22 -10.93 8.41
C THR A 18 12.52 -9.76 7.73
N LEU A 19 11.67 -9.03 8.46
CA LEU A 19 10.98 -7.84 7.97
C LEU A 19 11.96 -6.71 7.66
N GLY A 20 12.95 -6.47 8.53
CA GLY A 20 13.98 -5.44 8.33
C GLY A 20 14.83 -5.70 7.07
N GLY A 21 15.27 -6.94 6.86
CA GLY A 21 16.02 -7.34 5.66
C GLY A 21 15.19 -7.14 4.38
N ALA A 22 13.93 -7.57 4.40
CA ALA A 22 13.01 -7.37 3.29
C ALA A 22 12.76 -5.87 3.00
N MET A 23 12.56 -5.06 4.05
CA MET A 23 12.40 -3.61 3.95
C MET A 23 13.59 -2.93 3.27
N CYS A 24 14.81 -3.30 3.67
CA CYS A 24 16.03 -2.76 3.09
C CYS A 24 16.17 -3.14 1.61
N LEU A 25 15.96 -4.43 1.27
CA LEU A 25 16.05 -4.92 -0.10
C LEU A 25 15.02 -4.22 -1.00
N TRP A 26 13.75 -4.27 -0.63
CA TRP A 26 12.67 -3.74 -1.44
C TRP A 26 12.67 -2.21 -1.47
N GLY A 27 13.07 -1.55 -0.38
CA GLY A 27 13.33 -0.12 -0.36
C GLY A 27 14.44 0.29 -1.35
N GLY A 28 15.50 -0.52 -1.46
CA GLY A 28 16.57 -0.35 -2.44
C GLY A 28 16.10 -0.53 -3.88
N VAL A 29 15.46 -1.66 -4.20
CA VAL A 29 14.86 -1.94 -5.52
C VAL A 29 13.90 -0.83 -5.92
N MET A 30 13.11 -0.34 -4.98
CA MET A 30 12.16 0.71 -5.25
C MET A 30 12.83 2.06 -5.51
N ARG A 31 13.90 2.42 -4.80
CA ARG A 31 14.70 3.62 -5.13
C ARG A 31 15.26 3.55 -6.54
N ILE A 32 15.61 2.35 -7.02
CA ILE A 32 16.04 2.15 -8.41
C ILE A 32 14.86 2.35 -9.38
N ALA A 33 13.70 1.76 -9.10
CA ALA A 33 12.49 1.94 -9.91
C ALA A 33 12.04 3.42 -9.98
N GLU A 34 12.19 4.16 -8.89
CA GLU A 34 11.88 5.59 -8.80
C GLU A 34 12.86 6.42 -9.65
N LYS A 35 14.16 6.18 -9.51
CA LYS A 35 15.18 6.83 -10.33
C LYS A 35 15.08 6.44 -11.81
N GLY A 36 14.62 5.23 -12.11
CA GLY A 36 14.39 4.73 -13.47
C GLY A 36 13.09 5.21 -14.11
N GLY A 37 12.26 6.00 -13.42
CA GLY A 37 11.03 6.57 -13.97
C GLY A 37 9.85 5.59 -14.07
N LEU A 38 10.01 4.33 -13.66
CA LEU A 38 8.93 3.32 -13.67
C LEU A 38 7.76 3.75 -12.78
N THR A 39 8.07 4.40 -11.66
CA THR A 39 7.07 4.93 -10.72
C THR A 39 6.27 6.07 -11.34
N ALA A 40 6.91 6.93 -12.14
CA ALA A 40 6.26 8.02 -12.84
C ALA A 40 5.35 7.51 -13.98
N LEU A 41 5.76 6.43 -14.66
CA LEU A 41 4.94 5.75 -15.66
C LEU A 41 3.69 5.12 -15.01
N LEU A 42 3.87 4.36 -13.93
CA LEU A 42 2.77 3.77 -13.16
C LEU A 42 1.85 4.86 -12.60
N ALA A 43 2.39 5.97 -12.11
CA ALA A 43 1.62 7.11 -11.65
C ALA A 43 0.73 7.69 -12.75
N LYS A 44 1.22 7.80 -13.99
CA LYS A 44 0.41 8.25 -15.13
C LYS A 44 -0.70 7.27 -15.48
N VAL A 45 -0.39 5.97 -15.53
CA VAL A 45 -1.37 4.92 -15.87
C VAL A 45 -2.47 4.82 -14.80
N LEU A 46 -2.09 4.92 -13.53
CA LEU A 46 -3.00 4.81 -12.39
C LEU A 46 -3.56 6.17 -11.93
N ALA A 47 -3.17 7.29 -12.55
CA ALA A 47 -3.67 8.62 -12.25
C ALA A 47 -5.21 8.74 -12.22
N PRO A 48 -5.98 8.19 -13.20
CA PRO A 48 -7.44 8.27 -13.15
C PRO A 48 -8.01 7.51 -11.96
N LEU A 49 -7.45 6.34 -11.64
CA LEU A 49 -7.86 5.55 -10.48
C LEU A 49 -7.52 6.27 -9.17
N MET A 50 -6.33 6.87 -9.07
CA MET A 50 -5.91 7.64 -7.90
C MET A 50 -6.78 8.88 -7.66
N ARG A 51 -7.18 9.59 -8.71
CA ARG A 51 -8.09 10.74 -8.58
C ARG A 51 -9.47 10.34 -8.08
N LEU A 52 -9.95 9.16 -8.46
CA LEU A 52 -11.22 8.61 -8.01
C LEU A 52 -11.16 8.17 -6.53
N LEU A 53 -10.11 7.41 -6.16
CA LEU A 53 -9.98 6.81 -4.83
C LEU A 53 -9.45 7.78 -3.77
N PHE A 54 -8.54 8.67 -4.13
CA PHE A 54 -7.86 9.61 -3.24
C PHE A 54 -8.07 11.07 -3.70
N PRO A 55 -9.31 11.58 -3.67
CA PRO A 55 -9.60 12.94 -4.09
C PRO A 55 -8.85 13.95 -3.21
N GLY A 56 -8.22 14.95 -3.84
CA GLY A 56 -7.47 16.01 -3.16
C GLY A 56 -6.02 15.68 -2.79
N LEU A 57 -5.53 14.47 -3.04
CA LEU A 57 -4.12 14.15 -2.91
C LEU A 57 -3.33 14.70 -4.12
N ASP A 58 -2.16 15.29 -3.89
CA ASP A 58 -1.25 15.70 -4.96
C ASP A 58 -0.73 14.44 -5.70
N PRO A 59 -1.02 14.27 -7.01
CA PRO A 59 -0.53 13.13 -7.78
C PRO A 59 0.99 13.02 -7.83
N SER A 60 1.70 14.14 -7.66
CA SER A 60 3.15 14.23 -7.65
C SER A 60 3.75 14.24 -6.23
N GLY A 61 2.92 14.07 -5.20
CA GLY A 61 3.34 14.07 -3.79
C GLY A 61 3.94 12.73 -3.32
N ALA A 62 4.64 12.76 -2.18
CA ALA A 62 5.27 11.57 -1.59
C ALA A 62 4.25 10.49 -1.19
N ALA A 63 3.09 10.89 -0.64
CA ALA A 63 2.01 9.98 -0.29
C ALA A 63 1.47 9.22 -1.51
N CYS A 64 1.21 9.91 -2.63
CA CYS A 64 0.74 9.28 -3.86
C CYS A 64 1.76 8.27 -4.39
N ARG A 65 3.05 8.65 -4.43
CA ARG A 65 4.14 7.74 -4.83
C ARG A 65 4.20 6.49 -3.97
N ALA A 66 4.09 6.62 -2.64
CA ALA A 66 4.14 5.48 -1.74
C ALA A 66 2.93 4.53 -1.91
N ILE A 67 1.72 5.07 -2.08
CA ILE A 67 0.50 4.29 -2.33
C ILE A 67 0.62 3.52 -3.64
N LEU A 68 0.99 4.20 -4.73
CA LEU A 68 1.16 3.60 -6.05
C LEU A 68 2.14 2.43 -6.02
N MET A 69 3.17 2.54 -5.20
CA MET A 69 4.21 1.53 -5.10
C MET A 69 3.81 0.33 -4.27
N ASN A 70 3.08 0.55 -3.18
CA ASN A 70 2.44 -0.54 -2.48
C ASN A 70 1.43 -1.26 -3.41
N MET A 71 0.62 -0.52 -4.17
CA MET A 71 -0.32 -1.11 -5.13
C MET A 71 0.39 -1.88 -6.24
N ALA A 72 1.49 -1.36 -6.78
CA ALA A 72 2.29 -2.06 -7.79
C ALA A 72 2.94 -3.33 -7.22
N ALA A 73 3.47 -3.27 -6.00
CA ALA A 73 4.01 -4.44 -5.31
C ALA A 73 2.95 -5.51 -5.07
N ASN A 74 1.74 -5.09 -4.64
CA ASN A 74 0.59 -5.99 -4.54
C ASN A 74 0.23 -6.57 -5.91
N PHE A 75 0.07 -5.75 -6.95
CA PHE A 75 -0.30 -6.19 -8.28
C PHE A 75 0.68 -7.23 -8.86
N LEU A 76 1.98 -7.03 -8.66
CA LEU A 76 3.04 -7.93 -9.13
C LEU A 76 3.26 -9.17 -8.24
N GLY A 77 2.50 -9.31 -7.15
CA GLY A 77 2.64 -10.44 -6.22
C GLY A 77 3.82 -10.35 -5.27
N LEU A 78 4.49 -9.20 -5.20
CA LEU A 78 5.61 -8.96 -4.29
C LEU A 78 5.10 -8.72 -2.86
N GLY A 79 4.33 -9.67 -2.31
CA GLY A 79 3.65 -9.50 -1.01
C GLY A 79 4.61 -9.21 0.15
N ASN A 80 5.83 -9.74 0.09
CA ASN A 80 6.90 -9.45 1.06
C ASN A 80 7.40 -7.99 1.00
N ALA A 81 7.21 -7.31 -0.12
CA ALA A 81 7.54 -5.89 -0.33
C ALA A 81 6.34 -4.98 -0.03
N ALA A 82 5.12 -5.48 -0.21
CA ALA A 82 3.90 -4.67 -0.12
C ALA A 82 3.69 -4.11 1.29
N THR A 83 3.76 -4.95 2.32
CA THR A 83 3.55 -4.55 3.72
C THR A 83 4.44 -3.38 4.16
N PRO A 84 5.78 -3.42 3.97
CA PRO A 84 6.62 -2.30 4.37
C PRO A 84 6.40 -1.03 3.53
N LEU A 85 6.11 -1.17 2.24
CA LEU A 85 5.71 -0.03 1.41
C LEU A 85 4.37 0.56 1.87
N GLY A 86 3.48 -0.28 2.38
CA GLY A 86 2.20 0.14 2.95
C GLY A 86 2.33 0.90 4.25
N ILE A 87 3.23 0.48 5.14
CA ILE A 87 3.57 1.25 6.35
C ILE A 87 4.12 2.63 5.97
N ARG A 88 5.00 2.69 4.98
CA ARG A 88 5.53 3.98 4.48
C ARG A 88 4.40 4.86 3.91
N ALA A 89 3.49 4.30 3.12
CA ALA A 89 2.34 5.03 2.60
C ALA A 89 1.43 5.56 3.73
N MET A 90 1.21 4.75 4.77
CA MET A 90 0.43 5.15 5.94
C MET A 90 1.08 6.31 6.70
N ASN A 91 2.41 6.27 6.87
CA ASN A 91 3.16 7.36 7.51
C ASN A 91 3.06 8.67 6.73
N GLU A 92 3.15 8.63 5.40
CA GLU A 92 2.97 9.80 4.53
C GLU A 92 1.53 10.35 4.60
N LEU A 93 0.53 9.47 4.62
CA LEU A 93 -0.88 9.87 4.78
C LEU A 93 -1.16 10.45 6.17
N SER A 94 -0.53 9.92 7.21
CA SER A 94 -0.65 10.42 8.58
C SER A 94 -0.05 11.82 8.74
N GLN A 95 1.00 12.17 8.00
CA GLN A 95 1.56 13.53 8.01
C GLN A 95 0.62 14.57 7.37
N LEU A 96 -0.22 14.13 6.44
CA LEU A 96 -1.23 14.98 5.80
C LEU A 96 -2.54 15.04 6.60
N ASN A 97 -2.64 14.26 7.69
CA ASN A 97 -3.84 14.16 8.49
C ASN A 97 -3.95 15.33 9.48
N PRO A 98 -5.01 16.16 9.40
CA PRO A 98 -5.21 17.25 10.34
C PRO A 98 -5.60 16.78 11.76
N GLU A 99 -6.07 15.53 11.91
CA GLU A 99 -6.50 14.96 13.18
C GLU A 99 -5.66 13.72 13.52
N PRO A 100 -4.53 13.86 14.24
CA PRO A 100 -3.59 12.75 14.48
C PRO A 100 -4.19 11.56 15.24
N GLN A 101 -5.26 11.77 15.99
CA GLN A 101 -5.93 10.73 16.78
C GLN A 101 -7.05 9.99 16.02
N SER A 102 -7.38 10.40 14.80
CA SER A 102 -8.44 9.81 13.98
C SER A 102 -7.90 9.41 12.60
N ALA A 103 -8.33 8.27 12.07
CA ALA A 103 -7.91 7.87 10.73
C ALA A 103 -8.55 8.79 9.67
N SER A 104 -7.72 9.38 8.81
CA SER A 104 -8.23 10.18 7.70
C SER A 104 -8.92 9.29 6.65
N ARG A 105 -9.81 9.87 5.84
CA ARG A 105 -10.47 9.15 4.75
C ARG A 105 -9.46 8.49 3.81
N HIS A 106 -8.36 9.17 3.49
CA HIS A 106 -7.30 8.60 2.64
C HIS A 106 -6.64 7.38 3.30
N MET A 107 -6.40 7.41 4.62
CA MET A 107 -5.87 6.25 5.35
C MET A 107 -6.84 5.07 5.30
N ILE A 108 -8.13 5.31 5.56
CA ILE A 108 -9.17 4.26 5.52
C ILE A 108 -9.26 3.65 4.11
N THR A 109 -9.37 4.48 3.07
CA THR A 109 -9.43 4.01 1.68
C THR A 109 -8.20 3.18 1.32
N PHE A 110 -7.00 3.60 1.74
CA PHE A 110 -5.77 2.86 1.48
C PHE A 110 -5.76 1.47 2.13
N VAL A 111 -6.22 1.35 3.39
CA VAL A 111 -6.33 0.05 4.07
C VAL A 111 -7.31 -0.85 3.34
N VAL A 112 -8.51 -0.33 3.04
CA VAL A 112 -9.56 -1.10 2.36
C VAL A 112 -9.07 -1.63 1.00
N LEU A 113 -8.31 -0.82 0.25
CA LEU A 113 -7.72 -1.25 -1.02
C LEU A 113 -6.63 -2.32 -0.85
N ASN A 114 -5.81 -2.24 0.21
CA ASN A 114 -4.86 -3.31 0.52
C ASN A 114 -5.56 -4.62 0.86
N THR A 115 -6.66 -4.55 1.62
CA THR A 115 -7.46 -5.71 1.98
C THR A 115 -8.13 -6.35 0.76
N ALA A 116 -8.52 -5.56 -0.24
CA ALA A 116 -9.06 -6.07 -1.51
C ALA A 116 -8.03 -6.84 -2.37
N SER A 117 -6.72 -6.68 -2.10
CA SER A 117 -5.63 -7.51 -2.63
C SER A 117 -5.76 -7.83 -4.13
N ILE A 118 -5.69 -6.81 -4.98
CA ILE A 118 -5.67 -6.98 -6.44
C ILE A 118 -4.30 -7.48 -6.88
N GLN A 119 -4.17 -8.80 -7.09
CA GLN A 119 -2.96 -9.46 -7.59
C GLN A 119 -3.13 -9.89 -9.04
N PHE A 120 -2.21 -9.51 -9.93
CA PHE A 120 -2.09 -10.09 -11.27
C PHE A 120 -1.38 -11.44 -11.23
N LEU A 121 -0.26 -11.52 -10.48
CA LEU A 121 0.49 -12.75 -10.27
C LEU A 121 0.57 -13.07 -8.77
N PRO A 122 -0.10 -14.12 -8.25
CA PRO A 122 -0.06 -14.47 -6.83
C PRO A 122 1.20 -15.30 -6.52
N THR A 123 2.40 -14.73 -6.72
CA THR A 123 3.68 -15.46 -6.65
C THR A 123 3.93 -16.09 -5.28
N THR A 124 3.54 -15.44 -4.18
CA THR A 124 3.61 -16.02 -2.82
C THR A 124 2.78 -17.29 -2.71
N VAL A 125 1.52 -17.27 -3.16
CA VAL A 125 0.62 -18.42 -3.10
C VAL A 125 1.08 -19.51 -4.07
N ALA A 126 1.56 -19.14 -5.26
CA ALA A 126 2.14 -20.07 -6.22
C ALA A 126 3.38 -20.78 -5.65
N THR A 127 4.26 -20.04 -4.97
CA THR A 127 5.45 -20.61 -4.31
C THR A 127 5.06 -21.55 -3.19
N LEU A 128 4.02 -21.20 -2.41
CA LEU A 128 3.50 -22.07 -1.36
C LEU A 128 2.94 -23.36 -1.97
N ARG A 129 2.13 -23.26 -3.01
CA ARG A 129 1.56 -24.41 -3.74
C ARG A 129 2.63 -25.32 -4.32
N LEU A 130 3.71 -24.75 -4.90
CA LEU A 130 4.88 -25.52 -5.34
C LEU A 130 5.50 -26.31 -4.19
N LYS A 131 5.74 -25.66 -3.04
CA LYS A 131 6.34 -26.30 -1.86
C LYS A 131 5.50 -27.46 -1.31
N TYR A 132 4.18 -27.41 -1.49
CA TYR A 132 3.25 -28.46 -1.08
C TYR A 132 2.84 -29.41 -2.22
N GLY A 133 3.61 -29.45 -3.32
CA GLY A 133 3.48 -30.49 -4.35
C GLY A 133 2.43 -30.22 -5.44
N ALA A 134 1.96 -29.00 -5.62
CA ALA A 134 1.03 -28.69 -6.71
C ALA A 134 1.71 -28.77 -8.09
N GLU A 135 1.19 -29.62 -8.98
CA GLU A 135 1.67 -29.76 -10.37
C GLU A 135 1.54 -28.45 -11.16
N ASN A 136 0.41 -27.75 -10.98
CA ASN A 136 0.13 -26.46 -11.61
C ASN A 136 -0.18 -25.39 -10.54
N PRO A 137 0.85 -24.68 -10.04
CA PRO A 137 0.71 -23.71 -8.95
C PRO A 137 -0.14 -22.50 -9.33
N LEU A 138 -0.17 -22.14 -10.61
CA LEU A 138 -0.85 -20.97 -11.16
C LEU A 138 -2.29 -21.24 -11.63
N ASN A 139 -2.80 -22.47 -11.53
CA ASN A 139 -4.19 -22.79 -11.89
C ASN A 139 -5.22 -21.92 -11.12
N ILE A 140 -4.84 -21.38 -9.96
CA ILE A 140 -5.68 -20.47 -9.16
C ILE A 140 -5.87 -19.07 -9.76
N LEU A 141 -5.14 -18.69 -10.81
CA LEU A 141 -5.18 -17.34 -11.39
C LEU A 141 -6.60 -16.82 -11.70
N PRO A 142 -7.48 -17.60 -12.37
CA PRO A 142 -8.84 -17.13 -12.68
C PRO A 142 -9.65 -16.84 -11.42
N ALA A 143 -9.51 -17.68 -10.39
CA ALA A 143 -10.20 -17.50 -9.11
C ALA A 143 -9.66 -16.27 -8.38
N VAL A 144 -8.34 -16.05 -8.39
CA VAL A 144 -7.71 -14.85 -7.80
C VAL A 144 -8.21 -13.59 -8.47
N TRP A 145 -8.24 -13.52 -9.81
CA TRP A 145 -8.73 -12.33 -10.49
C TRP A 145 -10.20 -12.06 -10.21
N LEU A 146 -11.05 -13.10 -10.21
CA LEU A 146 -12.47 -12.95 -9.93
C LEU A 146 -12.72 -12.41 -8.50
N THR A 147 -12.06 -12.99 -7.50
CA THR A 147 -12.24 -12.60 -6.10
C THR A 147 -11.62 -11.23 -5.82
N SER A 148 -10.43 -10.94 -6.34
CA SER A 148 -9.76 -9.65 -6.21
C SER A 148 -10.56 -8.52 -6.87
N LEU A 149 -11.08 -8.72 -8.09
CA LEU A 149 -11.89 -7.72 -8.77
C LEU A 149 -13.24 -7.52 -8.06
N GLY A 150 -13.86 -8.60 -7.58
CA GLY A 150 -15.08 -8.53 -6.77
C GLY A 150 -14.87 -7.76 -5.47
N ALA A 151 -13.80 -8.06 -4.73
CA ALA A 151 -13.43 -7.37 -3.51
C ALA A 151 -13.12 -5.88 -3.77
N ALA A 152 -12.41 -5.57 -4.86
CA ALA A 152 -12.13 -4.20 -5.26
C ALA A 152 -13.41 -3.43 -5.61
N ALA A 153 -14.34 -4.04 -6.36
CA ALA A 153 -15.61 -3.42 -6.71
C ALA A 153 -16.45 -3.10 -5.46
N VAL A 154 -16.54 -4.04 -4.52
CA VAL A 154 -17.24 -3.84 -3.24
C VAL A 154 -16.55 -2.75 -2.41
N ALA A 155 -15.22 -2.80 -2.30
CA ALA A 155 -14.43 -1.77 -1.62
C ALA A 155 -14.68 -0.37 -2.18
N ILE A 156 -14.67 -0.23 -3.51
CA ILE A 156 -14.95 1.03 -4.19
C ILE A 156 -16.39 1.47 -3.94
N ALA A 157 -17.37 0.59 -4.11
CA ALA A 157 -18.77 0.90 -3.88
C ALA A 157 -19.03 1.37 -2.45
N LEU A 158 -18.47 0.67 -1.45
CA LEU A 158 -18.56 1.06 -0.04
C LEU A 158 -17.83 2.37 0.23
N SER A 159 -16.66 2.61 -0.37
CA SER A 159 -15.92 3.87 -0.20
C SER A 159 -16.67 5.09 -0.76
N HIS A 160 -17.51 4.88 -1.79
CA HIS A 160 -18.39 5.90 -2.35
C HIS A 160 -19.69 6.05 -1.55
N LEU A 161 -20.29 4.95 -1.10
CA LEU A 161 -21.53 4.95 -0.32
C LEU A 161 -21.34 5.52 1.09
N PHE A 162 -20.25 5.12 1.76
CA PHE A 162 -19.82 5.63 3.06
C PHE A 162 -18.84 6.79 2.91
N ALA A 163 -18.89 7.54 1.81
CA ALA A 163 -18.17 8.79 1.69
C ALA A 163 -18.69 9.76 2.78
N LEU A 164 -18.11 9.66 3.96
CA LEU A 164 -18.31 10.56 5.08
C LEU A 164 -18.12 11.98 4.52
N PRO A 165 -19.09 12.89 4.71
CA PRO A 165 -19.11 14.19 4.07
C PRO A 165 -17.75 14.87 4.28
N ASN A 166 -17.04 15.03 3.17
CA ASN A 166 -15.71 15.61 3.12
C ASN A 166 -15.83 17.04 3.67
N LYS A 167 -15.25 17.35 4.83
CA LYS A 167 -15.12 18.74 5.28
C LYS A 167 -14.11 19.46 4.39
N LYS A 168 -14.61 19.87 3.21
CA LYS A 168 -14.06 20.77 2.18
C LYS A 168 -12.65 20.45 1.61
N PRO A 169 -12.37 20.87 0.36
CA PRO A 169 -11.04 20.74 -0.22
C PRO A 169 -10.08 21.61 0.58
N GLN A 170 -9.01 21.01 1.10
CA GLN A 170 -7.91 21.73 1.73
C GLN A 170 -7.30 22.70 0.72
N ARG A 171 -7.61 23.99 0.88
CA ARG A 171 -6.82 25.07 0.29
C ARG A 171 -5.38 24.88 0.77
N GLN A 172 -4.46 24.69 -0.17
CA GLN A 172 -3.01 24.78 0.06
C GLN A 172 -2.70 26.15 0.71
N ALA A 173 -2.70 26.21 2.03
CA ALA A 173 -2.40 27.42 2.78
C ALA A 173 -0.89 27.55 2.96
N SER A 174 -0.26 28.22 2.00
CA SER A 174 0.79 29.22 2.23
C SER A 174 1.90 28.88 3.26
N ALA A 175 2.79 27.95 2.92
CA ALA A 175 4.09 27.81 3.60
C ALA A 175 5.18 28.75 3.05
N SER A 176 4.87 29.62 2.07
CA SER A 176 5.86 30.50 1.42
C SER A 176 5.96 31.93 2.00
N ARG A 177 5.11 32.33 2.97
CA ARG A 177 5.10 33.73 3.46
C ARG A 177 5.84 33.98 4.77
N ARG A 178 6.41 32.96 5.43
CA ARG A 178 7.08 33.12 6.74
C ARG A 178 8.62 33.13 6.69
N LYS A 179 9.23 32.94 5.52
CA LYS A 179 10.70 33.07 5.33
C LYS A 179 11.17 34.44 4.80
N ALA A 180 10.28 35.43 4.72
CA ALA A 180 10.61 36.78 4.27
C ALA A 180 10.57 37.85 5.39
N LYS A 181 10.46 37.44 6.66
CA LYS A 181 10.36 38.35 7.82
C LYS A 181 11.08 37.87 9.08
N ALA A 182 12.08 37.00 8.95
CA ALA A 182 13.00 36.65 10.02
C ALA A 182 14.42 36.80 9.50
#